data_AF-A0A1A8EEP5-F1
#
_entry.id   AF-A0A1A8EEP5-F1
#
_cell.length_a   1.000
_cell.length_b   1.000
_cell.length_c   1.000
_cell.angle_alpha   90.00
_cell.angle_beta   90.00
_cell.angle_gamma   90.00
#
_symmetry.space_group_name_H-M   'P 1'
#
loop_
_entity.id
_entity.type
_entity.pdbx_description
1 polymer ?
#
loop_
_entity_poly.entity_id
_entity_poly.type
_entity_poly.pdbx_seq_one_letter_code
_entity_poly.pdbx_strand_id
1 'polypeptide(L)'
;TLWNIKIAVLVKPEHENRISHVGMSSVKTGIANTLGNKGAVGVSFMFNGTSFGFVNCHLTSGNEKIARRNQNYLDILRLLSLGDKQLGSFDISLRFTHLFWLGDLNYRLDMDIQEILNYINRKEFEPLLKVDQLNLEREKNKVFLRFAEEDISFPPTYRYERGSRDTYVWQKQKATGMRTNVPSWCDRILWKSYP
;
A
#
# COMPACT_ATOMS: atom_id res chain seq x y z
N THR A 1 -3.91 10.43 -14.36
CA THR A 1 -4.45 10.54 -12.99
C THR A 1 -5.56 9.52 -12.79
N LEU A 2 -5.60 8.84 -11.65
CA LEU A 2 -6.60 7.80 -11.35
C LEU A 2 -7.49 8.25 -10.19
N TRP A 3 -8.64 8.88 -10.51
CA TRP A 3 -9.51 9.53 -9.52
C TRP A 3 -8.70 10.43 -8.57
N ASN A 4 -8.73 10.13 -7.27
CA ASN A 4 -8.05 10.89 -6.23
C ASN A 4 -6.71 10.26 -5.80
N ILE A 5 -6.24 9.21 -6.49
CA ILE A 5 -4.95 8.57 -6.23
C ILE A 5 -3.90 9.26 -7.10
N LYS A 6 -2.88 9.84 -6.45
CA LYS A 6 -1.85 10.65 -7.10
C LYS A 6 -0.46 10.20 -6.67
N ILE A 7 0.50 10.30 -7.56
CA ILE A 7 1.92 10.14 -7.25
C ILE A 7 2.66 11.26 -7.99
N ALA A 8 3.65 11.84 -7.32
CA ALA A 8 4.54 12.83 -7.88
C ALA A 8 5.96 12.47 -7.45
N VAL A 9 6.90 12.58 -8.39
CA VAL A 9 8.32 12.41 -8.14
C VAL A 9 8.97 13.75 -8.40
N LEU A 10 9.67 14.28 -7.40
CA LEU A 10 10.44 15.52 -7.51
C LEU A 10 11.92 15.16 -7.33
N VAL A 11 12.78 15.83 -8.09
CA VAL A 11 14.22 15.58 -8.09
C VAL A 11 14.97 16.90 -7.93
N LYS A 12 16.14 16.86 -7.26
CA LYS A 12 17.04 18.01 -7.20
C LYS A 12 17.50 18.41 -8.61
N PRO A 13 17.67 19.72 -8.90
CA PRO A 13 18.08 20.19 -10.23
C PRO A 13 19.37 19.53 -10.74
N GLU A 14 20.35 19.31 -9.85
CA GLU A 14 21.64 18.68 -10.17
C GLU A 14 21.56 17.22 -10.67
N HIS A 15 20.38 16.60 -10.60
CA HIS A 15 20.14 15.23 -11.07
C HIS A 15 19.28 15.18 -12.34
N GLU A 16 18.78 16.30 -12.86
CA GLU A 16 17.87 16.33 -14.02
C GLU A 16 18.44 15.54 -15.21
N ASN A 17 19.70 15.81 -15.59
CA ASN A 17 20.38 15.12 -16.69
C ASN A 17 20.72 13.64 -16.42
N ARG A 18 20.52 13.16 -15.19
CA ARG A 18 20.73 11.75 -14.79
C ARG A 18 19.44 10.95 -14.90
N ILE A 19 18.29 11.61 -15.00
CA ILE A 19 16.98 10.97 -15.13
C ILE A 19 16.69 10.72 -16.61
N SER A 20 16.32 9.49 -16.94
CA SER A 20 15.87 9.13 -18.29
C SER A 20 14.77 8.08 -18.25
N HIS A 21 14.17 7.76 -19.40
CA HIS A 21 13.19 6.69 -19.54
C HIS A 21 12.01 6.78 -18.55
N VAL A 22 11.49 8.00 -18.36
CA VAL A 22 10.36 8.24 -17.46
C VAL A 22 9.12 7.52 -18.01
N GLY A 23 8.53 6.64 -17.20
CA GLY A 23 7.31 5.90 -17.48
C GLY A 23 6.23 6.19 -16.45
N MET A 24 4.97 6.19 -16.87
CA MET A 24 3.82 6.38 -15.99
C MET A 24 2.72 5.40 -16.36
N SER A 25 2.02 4.88 -15.37
CA SER A 25 0.91 3.94 -15.58
C SER A 25 -0.12 4.02 -14.46
N SER A 26 -1.30 3.46 -14.69
CA SER A 26 -2.34 3.32 -13.68
C SER A 26 -3.23 2.11 -13.92
N VAL A 27 -3.73 1.50 -12.85
CA VAL A 27 -4.63 0.35 -12.88
C VAL A 27 -5.85 0.61 -12.02
N LYS A 28 -7.04 0.37 -12.56
CA LYS A 28 -8.31 0.41 -11.84
C LYS A 28 -8.59 -0.97 -11.23
N THR A 29 -8.95 -1.03 -9.94
CA THR A 29 -9.25 -2.30 -9.23
C THR A 29 -10.61 -2.29 -8.54
N GLY A 30 -11.48 -1.35 -8.93
CA GLY A 30 -12.87 -1.27 -8.52
C GLY A 30 -13.70 -2.51 -8.91
N ILE A 31 -14.99 -2.50 -8.60
CA ILE A 31 -15.93 -3.54 -9.03
C ILE A 31 -15.84 -3.68 -10.56
N ALA A 32 -15.76 -4.92 -11.04
CA ALA A 32 -15.53 -5.23 -12.45
C ALA A 32 -14.33 -4.49 -13.10
N ASN A 33 -13.31 -4.14 -12.30
CA ASN A 33 -12.11 -3.38 -12.69
C ASN A 33 -12.38 -2.03 -13.39
N THR A 34 -13.59 -1.49 -13.26
CA THR A 34 -14.01 -0.26 -13.94
C THR A 34 -14.76 0.69 -13.02
N LEU A 35 -15.45 0.19 -11.98
CA LEU A 35 -16.34 0.95 -11.13
C LEU A 35 -15.80 1.09 -9.69
N GLY A 36 -15.52 2.31 -9.25
CA GLY A 36 -15.08 2.61 -7.87
C GLY A 36 -13.74 3.36 -7.81
N ASN A 37 -13.37 3.86 -6.64
CA ASN A 37 -12.23 4.76 -6.45
C ASN A 37 -10.94 4.05 -5.97
N LYS A 38 -10.72 2.81 -6.42
CA LYS A 38 -9.63 1.93 -5.98
C LYS A 38 -8.72 1.55 -7.13
N GLY A 39 -7.44 1.42 -6.85
CA GLY A 39 -6.44 1.12 -7.87
C GLY A 39 -5.05 1.59 -7.49
N ALA A 40 -4.20 1.74 -8.50
CA ALA A 40 -2.83 2.22 -8.35
C ALA A 40 -2.45 3.18 -9.46
N VAL A 41 -1.51 4.06 -9.14
CA VAL A 41 -0.74 4.86 -10.08
C VAL A 41 0.72 4.54 -9.85
N GLY A 42 1.55 4.61 -10.89
CA GLY A 42 2.97 4.45 -10.70
C GLY A 42 3.80 5.24 -11.69
N VAL A 43 5.05 5.46 -11.29
CA VAL A 43 6.08 6.17 -12.03
C VAL A 43 7.33 5.29 -12.03
N SER A 44 8.03 5.24 -13.14
CA SER A 44 9.36 4.64 -13.22
C SER A 44 10.32 5.56 -13.94
N PHE A 45 11.61 5.43 -13.70
CA PHE A 45 12.67 6.10 -14.44
C PHE A 45 14.00 5.38 -14.26
N MET A 46 14.95 5.69 -15.12
CA MET A 46 16.36 5.37 -14.96
C MET A 46 17.05 6.55 -14.28
N PHE A 47 17.85 6.29 -13.25
CA PHE A 47 18.83 7.21 -12.70
C PHE A 47 20.21 6.69 -13.07
N ASN A 48 20.88 7.33 -14.02
CA ASN A 48 22.07 6.77 -14.67
C ASN A 48 21.79 5.32 -15.13
N GLY A 49 22.53 4.33 -14.62
CA GLY A 49 22.35 2.91 -14.92
C GLY A 49 21.40 2.15 -13.99
N THR A 50 20.71 2.82 -13.06
CA THR A 50 19.84 2.17 -12.05
C THR A 50 18.37 2.43 -12.35
N SER A 51 17.55 1.39 -12.42
CA SER A 51 16.11 1.52 -12.67
C SER A 51 15.31 1.60 -11.38
N PHE A 52 14.41 2.57 -11.31
CA PHE A 52 13.50 2.80 -10.19
C PHE A 52 12.05 2.68 -10.61
N GLY A 53 11.25 2.00 -9.80
CA GLY A 53 9.79 1.94 -9.91
C GLY A 53 9.13 2.39 -8.61
N PHE A 54 8.06 3.18 -8.71
CA PHE A 54 7.26 3.64 -7.59
C PHE A 54 5.79 3.38 -7.88
N VAL A 55 5.11 2.68 -6.97
CA VAL A 55 3.67 2.39 -7.06
C VAL A 55 2.98 2.97 -5.84
N ASN A 56 2.03 3.88 -6.06
CA ASN A 56 1.10 4.33 -5.03
C ASN A 56 -0.28 3.70 -5.27
N CYS A 57 -0.86 3.03 -4.28
CA CYS A 57 -2.18 2.44 -4.40
C CYS A 57 -3.13 2.80 -3.25
N HIS A 58 -4.42 2.56 -3.52
CA HIS A 58 -5.49 2.60 -2.53
C HIS A 58 -6.33 1.35 -2.75
N LEU A 59 -6.17 0.37 -1.85
CA LEU A 59 -6.79 -0.95 -1.96
C LEU A 59 -8.17 -1.01 -1.28
N THR A 60 -8.90 -2.09 -1.52
CA THR A 60 -10.26 -2.26 -0.96
C THR A 60 -10.28 -2.15 0.57
N SER A 61 -11.16 -1.29 1.09
CA SER A 61 -11.31 -1.06 2.52
C SER A 61 -12.26 -2.05 3.18
N GLY A 62 -12.03 -2.28 4.48
CA GLY A 62 -12.88 -3.11 5.33
C GLY A 62 -12.17 -4.30 5.96
N ASN A 63 -12.47 -4.57 7.22
CA ASN A 63 -11.85 -5.65 8.00
C ASN A 63 -12.01 -7.01 7.30
N GLU A 64 -13.20 -7.27 6.75
CA GLU A 64 -13.60 -8.52 6.11
C GLU A 64 -13.11 -8.71 4.66
N LYS A 65 -12.38 -7.74 4.08
CA LYS A 65 -12.07 -7.68 2.64
C LYS A 65 -10.64 -8.08 2.29
N ILE A 66 -10.01 -8.95 3.09
CA ILE A 66 -8.63 -9.42 2.89
C ILE A 66 -8.43 -10.00 1.48
N ALA A 67 -9.24 -10.99 1.09
CA ALA A 67 -9.14 -11.62 -0.23
C ALA A 67 -9.27 -10.62 -1.40
N ARG A 68 -10.09 -9.57 -1.23
CA ARG A 68 -10.24 -8.53 -2.25
C ARG A 68 -9.02 -7.62 -2.34
N ARG A 69 -8.34 -7.32 -1.21
CA ARG A 69 -7.05 -6.61 -1.23
C ARG A 69 -5.96 -7.41 -1.90
N ASN A 70 -5.88 -8.72 -1.62
CA ASN A 70 -4.93 -9.61 -2.30
C ASN A 70 -5.18 -9.63 -3.81
N GLN A 71 -6.45 -9.72 -4.24
CA GLN A 71 -6.79 -9.65 -5.65
C GLN A 71 -6.41 -8.29 -6.27
N ASN A 72 -6.68 -7.18 -5.57
CA ASN A 72 -6.27 -5.86 -6.04
C ASN A 72 -4.74 -5.78 -6.23
N TYR A 73 -3.96 -6.31 -5.29
CA TYR A 73 -2.50 -6.41 -5.42
C TYR A 73 -2.09 -7.19 -6.66
N LEU A 74 -2.67 -8.38 -6.90
CA LEU A 74 -2.37 -9.21 -8.07
C LEU A 74 -2.75 -8.52 -9.38
N ASP A 75 -3.89 -7.84 -9.43
CA ASP A 75 -4.34 -7.08 -10.60
C ASP A 75 -3.35 -5.94 -10.91
N ILE A 76 -2.91 -5.19 -9.89
CA ILE A 76 -1.93 -4.11 -10.06
C ILE A 76 -0.59 -4.68 -10.52
N LEU A 77 -0.12 -5.76 -9.88
CA LEU A 77 1.16 -6.40 -10.22
C LEU A 77 1.21 -6.82 -11.70
N ARG A 78 0.11 -7.38 -12.21
CA ARG A 78 0.01 -7.88 -13.59
C ARG A 78 -0.25 -6.79 -14.62
N LEU A 79 -1.09 -5.80 -14.29
CA LEU A 79 -1.62 -4.85 -15.27
C LEU A 79 -0.90 -3.51 -15.29
N LEU A 80 -0.11 -3.18 -14.25
CA LEU A 80 0.59 -1.90 -14.20
C LEU A 80 1.78 -1.96 -15.16
N SER A 81 1.68 -1.23 -16.27
CA SER A 81 2.68 -1.25 -17.33
C SER A 81 3.75 -0.19 -17.09
N LEU A 82 4.79 -0.54 -16.34
CA LEU A 82 5.97 0.31 -16.09
C LEU A 82 7.28 -0.39 -16.50
N GLY A 83 8.34 0.41 -16.64
CA GLY A 83 9.69 -0.07 -16.96
C GLY A 83 9.92 -0.39 -18.43
N ASP A 84 11.01 -1.09 -18.69
CA ASP A 84 11.41 -1.47 -20.06
C ASP A 84 10.39 -2.45 -20.68
N LYS A 85 9.90 -2.11 -21.87
CA LYS A 85 8.96 -2.94 -22.64
C LYS A 85 9.59 -4.25 -23.13
N GLN A 86 10.91 -4.30 -23.30
CA GLN A 86 11.61 -5.54 -23.65
C GLN A 86 11.49 -6.60 -22.54
N LEU A 87 11.31 -6.17 -21.29
CA LEU A 87 11.03 -7.02 -20.14
C LEU A 87 9.53 -7.36 -19.99
N GLY A 88 8.77 -7.28 -21.09
CA GLY A 88 7.31 -7.47 -21.11
C GLY A 88 6.81 -8.81 -20.57
N SER A 89 7.67 -9.84 -20.60
CA SER A 89 7.40 -11.17 -20.03
C SER A 89 7.43 -11.20 -18.50
N PHE A 90 8.08 -10.24 -17.86
CA PHE A 90 8.16 -10.12 -16.40
C PHE A 90 7.10 -9.16 -15.89
N ASP A 91 6.52 -9.39 -14.72
CA ASP A 91 5.73 -8.36 -14.04
C ASP A 91 6.63 -7.29 -13.40
N ILE A 92 6.04 -6.20 -12.90
CA ILE A 92 6.80 -5.07 -12.35
C ILE A 92 7.73 -5.44 -11.19
N SER A 93 7.50 -6.56 -10.49
CA SER A 93 8.33 -6.97 -9.35
C SER A 93 9.74 -7.43 -9.77
N LEU A 94 9.99 -7.59 -11.07
CA LEU A 94 11.27 -8.03 -11.63
C LEU A 94 11.79 -7.09 -12.74
N ARG A 95 11.23 -5.88 -12.88
CA ARG A 95 11.63 -4.92 -13.93
C ARG A 95 12.57 -3.81 -13.45
N PHE A 96 12.76 -3.66 -12.15
CA PHE A 96 13.47 -2.53 -11.56
C PHE A 96 14.56 -3.00 -10.60
N THR A 97 15.71 -2.32 -10.62
CA THR A 97 16.73 -2.48 -9.58
C THR A 97 16.13 -2.20 -8.21
N HIS A 98 15.29 -1.16 -8.10
CA HIS A 98 14.53 -0.85 -6.89
C HIS A 98 13.07 -0.57 -7.23
N LEU A 99 12.15 -1.35 -6.64
CA LEU A 99 10.71 -1.12 -6.69
C LEU A 99 10.20 -0.75 -5.30
N PHE A 100 9.61 0.44 -5.17
CA PHE A 100 8.88 0.89 -4.00
C PHE A 100 7.38 0.76 -4.24
N TRP A 101 6.68 0.13 -3.30
CA TRP A 101 5.23 -0.01 -3.33
C TRP A 101 4.64 0.53 -2.04
N LEU A 102 3.81 1.57 -2.15
CA LEU A 102 3.28 2.33 -1.04
C LEU A 102 1.81 2.67 -1.21
N GLY A 103 1.20 3.16 -0.13
CA GLY A 103 -0.12 3.78 -0.14
C GLY A 103 -1.04 3.28 0.96
N ASP A 104 -2.34 3.53 0.81
CA ASP A 104 -3.38 3.01 1.71
C ASP A 104 -3.73 1.58 1.28
N LEU A 105 -2.95 0.63 1.81
CA LEU A 105 -3.13 -0.80 1.55
C LEU A 105 -4.37 -1.36 2.25
N ASN A 106 -4.93 -0.64 3.24
CA ASN A 106 -6.20 -0.94 3.90
C ASN A 106 -6.28 -2.31 4.60
N TYR A 107 -5.15 -2.99 4.84
CA TYR A 107 -5.10 -4.14 5.75
C TYR A 107 -5.36 -3.68 7.18
N ARG A 108 -5.96 -4.55 7.99
CA ARG A 108 -6.51 -4.22 9.31
C ARG A 108 -5.92 -5.12 10.39
N LEU A 109 -6.11 -4.74 11.64
CA LEU A 109 -5.90 -5.63 12.77
C LEU A 109 -7.09 -6.58 12.93
N ASP A 110 -6.80 -7.86 13.13
CA ASP A 110 -7.80 -8.89 13.43
C ASP A 110 -7.84 -9.17 14.94
N MET A 111 -8.31 -8.16 15.69
CA MET A 111 -8.37 -8.17 17.16
C MET A 111 -9.52 -7.27 17.64
N ASP A 112 -10.03 -7.53 18.85
CA ASP A 112 -11.09 -6.70 19.44
C ASP A 112 -10.59 -5.28 19.74
N ILE A 113 -11.51 -4.31 19.64
CA ILE A 113 -11.20 -2.90 19.85
C ILE A 113 -10.63 -2.61 21.25
N GLN A 114 -11.14 -3.26 22.30
CA GLN A 114 -10.71 -3.00 23.68
C GLN A 114 -9.25 -3.44 23.87
N GLU A 115 -8.88 -4.60 23.33
CA GLU A 115 -7.51 -5.10 23.37
C GLU A 115 -6.56 -4.20 22.58
N ILE A 116 -6.98 -3.77 21.37
CA ILE A 116 -6.19 -2.86 20.54
C ILE A 116 -5.89 -1.56 21.29
N LEU A 117 -6.91 -0.91 21.87
CA LEU A 117 -6.73 0.33 22.60
C LEU A 117 -5.84 0.14 23.84
N ASN A 118 -5.97 -0.99 24.53
CA ASN A 118 -5.13 -1.31 25.69
C ASN A 118 -3.64 -1.42 25.34
N TYR A 119 -3.30 -2.07 24.23
CA TYR A 119 -1.91 -2.17 23.75
C TYR A 119 -1.38 -0.85 23.22
N ILE A 120 -2.19 -0.08 22.48
CA ILE A 120 -1.83 1.26 22.00
C ILE A 120 -1.50 2.20 23.16
N ASN A 121 -2.32 2.22 24.22
CA ASN A 121 -2.11 3.07 25.38
C ASN A 121 -0.80 2.75 26.12
N ARG A 122 -0.37 1.49 26.11
CA ARG A 122 0.90 1.02 26.66
C ARG A 122 2.08 1.18 25.70
N LYS A 123 1.82 1.59 24.46
CA LYS A 123 2.80 1.62 23.35
C LYS A 123 3.45 0.25 23.08
N GLU A 124 2.67 -0.81 23.29
CA GLU A 124 3.07 -2.19 23.04
C GLU A 124 2.55 -2.63 21.67
N PHE A 125 3.34 -2.43 20.61
CA PHE A 125 2.87 -2.70 19.23
C PHE A 125 3.09 -4.14 18.77
N GLU A 126 4.05 -4.86 19.37
CA GLU A 126 4.36 -6.25 19.01
C GLU A 126 3.14 -7.20 18.99
N PRO A 127 2.27 -7.23 20.02
CA PRO A 127 1.07 -8.08 19.99
C PRO A 127 0.10 -7.72 18.85
N LEU A 128 0.04 -6.44 18.48
CA LEU A 128 -0.82 -5.95 17.40
C LEU A 128 -0.26 -6.32 16.02
N LEU A 129 1.07 -6.25 15.85
CA LEU A 129 1.74 -6.59 14.60
C LEU A 129 1.59 -8.07 14.24
N LYS A 130 1.46 -8.95 15.24
CA LYS A 130 1.17 -10.38 15.06
C LYS A 130 -0.21 -10.68 14.48
N VAL A 131 -1.14 -9.74 14.59
CA VAL A 131 -2.52 -9.85 14.06
C VAL A 131 -2.77 -8.86 12.91
N ASP A 132 -1.72 -8.21 12.40
CA ASP A 132 -1.81 -7.36 11.21
C ASP A 132 -2.02 -8.23 9.97
N GLN A 133 -3.12 -7.98 9.25
CA GLN A 133 -3.50 -8.79 8.11
C GLN A 133 -2.46 -8.73 6.96
N LEU A 134 -1.71 -7.64 6.80
CA LEU A 134 -0.67 -7.59 5.76
C LEU A 134 0.47 -8.53 6.12
N ASN A 135 0.94 -8.48 7.37
CA ASN A 135 1.99 -9.37 7.88
C ASN A 135 1.57 -10.84 7.72
N LEU A 136 0.37 -11.19 8.18
CA LEU A 136 -0.16 -12.56 8.08
C LEU A 136 -0.30 -13.06 6.63
N GLU A 137 -0.73 -12.21 5.70
CA GLU A 137 -0.87 -12.62 4.29
C GLU A 137 0.48 -12.65 3.54
N ARG A 138 1.48 -11.87 3.98
CA ARG A 138 2.88 -11.97 3.53
C ARG A 138 3.52 -13.28 4.00
N GLU A 139 3.36 -13.65 5.27
CA GLU A 139 3.85 -14.93 5.82
C GLU A 139 3.26 -16.14 5.08
N LYS A 140 1.99 -16.06 4.69
CA LYS A 140 1.32 -17.08 3.86
C LYS A 140 1.71 -17.03 2.38
N ASN A 141 2.66 -16.18 1.99
CA ASN A 141 3.10 -15.96 0.61
C ASN A 141 1.98 -15.59 -0.39
N LYS A 142 0.90 -14.95 0.08
CA LYS A 142 -0.24 -14.59 -0.78
C LYS A 142 -0.06 -13.25 -1.47
N VAL A 143 0.70 -12.35 -0.86
CA VAL A 143 0.93 -10.97 -1.35
C VAL A 143 2.35 -10.53 -1.04
N PHE A 144 2.85 -9.56 -1.80
CA PHE A 144 4.14 -8.91 -1.57
C PHE A 144 5.30 -9.90 -1.34
N LEU A 145 5.35 -10.95 -2.18
CA LEU A 145 6.34 -12.01 -2.07
C LEU A 145 7.76 -11.46 -2.18
N ARG A 146 8.58 -11.71 -1.14
CA ARG A 146 9.97 -11.21 -1.01
C ARG A 146 10.12 -9.69 -1.06
N PHE A 147 9.05 -8.94 -0.79
CA PHE A 147 9.19 -7.52 -0.46
C PHE A 147 9.62 -7.40 1.00
N ALA A 148 10.52 -6.47 1.24
CA ALA A 148 10.90 -6.00 2.56
C ALA A 148 9.98 -4.85 3.00
N GLU A 149 9.82 -4.72 4.30
CA GLU A 149 9.17 -3.61 4.99
C GLU A 149 9.97 -3.38 6.26
N GLU A 150 10.15 -2.12 6.65
CA GLU A 150 10.88 -1.77 7.87
C GLU A 150 10.03 -2.10 9.11
N ASP A 151 10.70 -2.33 10.23
CA ASP A 151 10.04 -2.60 11.51
C ASP A 151 9.13 -1.44 11.92
N ILE A 152 7.87 -1.77 12.25
CA ILE A 152 6.86 -0.78 12.62
C ILE A 152 7.00 -0.45 14.11
N SER A 153 7.52 0.73 14.41
CA SER A 153 7.66 1.26 15.77
C SER A 153 6.73 2.45 16.07
N PHE A 154 5.76 2.70 15.20
CA PHE A 154 4.79 3.80 15.30
C PHE A 154 3.36 3.27 15.51
N PRO A 155 2.46 4.02 16.16
CA PRO A 155 1.10 3.58 16.42
C PRO A 155 0.28 3.47 15.11
N PRO A 156 -0.84 2.72 15.12
CA PRO A 156 -1.70 2.59 13.94
C PRO A 156 -2.11 3.95 13.34
N THR A 157 -2.02 4.09 12.02
CA THR A 157 -2.22 5.38 11.34
C THR A 157 -3.68 5.72 11.06
N TYR A 158 -4.55 4.72 11.14
CA TYR A 158 -5.98 4.82 10.89
C TYR A 158 -6.76 4.28 12.09
N ARG A 159 -7.90 4.82 12.51
CA ARG A 159 -8.56 6.05 12.04
C ARG A 159 -8.60 7.09 13.16
N TYR A 160 -7.93 8.21 12.97
CA TYR A 160 -7.99 9.33 13.92
C TYR A 160 -9.24 10.20 13.72
N GLU A 161 -9.61 10.91 14.79
CA GLU A 161 -10.43 12.11 14.70
C GLU A 161 -9.73 13.17 13.84
N ARG A 162 -10.51 14.01 13.14
CA ARG A 162 -9.91 15.09 12.35
C ARG A 162 -9.52 16.22 13.27
N GLY A 163 -8.28 16.69 13.16
CA GLY A 163 -7.77 17.81 13.96
C GLY A 163 -7.03 17.41 15.24
N SER A 164 -7.08 16.13 15.63
CA SER A 164 -6.36 15.61 16.80
C SER A 164 -5.70 14.25 16.48
N ARG A 165 -4.63 13.92 17.21
CA ARG A 165 -3.99 12.59 17.23
C ARG A 165 -4.18 11.88 18.57
N ASP A 166 -5.02 12.43 19.45
CA ASP A 166 -5.26 11.89 20.78
C ASP A 166 -6.31 10.78 20.76
N THR A 167 -7.24 10.83 19.78
CA THR A 167 -8.42 9.96 19.76
C THR A 167 -8.54 9.18 18.45
N TYR A 168 -8.73 7.87 18.57
CA TYR A 168 -9.15 7.00 17.47
C TYR A 168 -10.68 6.95 17.37
N VAL A 169 -11.20 7.15 16.15
CA VAL A 169 -12.62 7.03 15.81
C VAL A 169 -12.86 5.68 15.15
N TRP A 170 -13.27 4.71 15.96
CA TRP A 170 -13.47 3.34 15.51
C TRP A 170 -14.93 3.01 15.18
N GLN A 171 -15.91 3.75 15.70
CA GLN A 171 -17.30 3.63 15.28
C GLN A 171 -17.60 4.58 14.12
N LYS A 172 -18.22 4.08 13.05
CA LYS A 172 -18.69 4.89 11.93
C LYS A 172 -20.13 4.55 11.58
N GLN A 173 -21.02 5.52 11.76
CA GLN A 173 -22.38 5.43 11.26
C GLN A 173 -22.37 5.41 9.72
N LYS A 174 -23.08 4.45 9.13
CA LYS A 174 -23.39 4.39 7.71
C LYS A 174 -24.89 4.20 7.51
N ALA A 175 -25.37 4.42 6.29
CA ALA A 175 -26.75 4.13 5.91
C ALA A 175 -27.14 2.66 6.18
N THR A 176 -26.17 1.74 6.13
CA THR A 176 -26.34 0.30 6.38
C THR A 176 -26.13 -0.10 7.85
N GLY A 177 -26.11 0.85 8.78
CA GLY A 177 -25.84 0.61 10.21
C GLY A 177 -24.43 1.02 10.67
N MET A 178 -24.11 0.69 11.91
CA MET A 178 -22.84 1.04 12.55
C MET A 178 -21.73 0.09 12.10
N ARG A 179 -20.64 0.64 11.57
CA ARG A 179 -19.45 -0.11 11.18
C ARG A 179 -18.29 0.19 12.11
N THR A 180 -17.74 -0.86 12.71
CA THR A 180 -16.47 -0.79 13.44
C THR A 180 -15.29 -0.79 12.46
N ASN A 181 -14.38 0.16 12.64
CA ASN A 181 -13.09 0.26 11.95
C ASN A 181 -12.04 0.43 13.03
N VAL A 182 -11.52 -0.69 13.54
CA VAL A 182 -10.50 -0.69 14.58
C VAL A 182 -9.24 0.06 14.12
N PRO A 183 -8.43 0.59 15.06
CA PRO A 183 -7.13 1.14 14.73
C PRO A 183 -6.31 0.15 13.90
N SER A 184 -5.64 0.61 12.83
CA SER A 184 -4.88 -0.25 11.91
C SER A 184 -3.77 0.50 11.18
N TRP A 185 -2.71 -0.22 10.81
CA TRP A 185 -1.66 0.25 9.91
C TRP A 185 -2.10 0.08 8.46
N CYS A 186 -2.99 0.98 8.02
CA CYS A 186 -3.50 0.99 6.65
C CYS A 186 -2.45 1.53 5.67
N ASP A 187 -1.64 2.50 6.11
CA ASP A 187 -0.69 3.23 5.28
C ASP A 187 0.70 2.60 5.41
N ARG A 188 1.23 2.06 4.30
CA ARG A 188 2.43 1.21 4.31
C ARG A 188 3.39 1.57 3.19
N ILE A 189 4.66 1.25 3.37
CA ILE A 189 5.73 1.38 2.37
C ILE A 189 6.55 0.11 2.39
N LEU A 190 6.59 -0.59 1.26
CA LEU A 190 7.38 -1.80 1.05
C LEU A 190 8.33 -1.58 -0.11
N TRP A 191 9.40 -2.35 -0.16
CA TRP A 191 10.33 -2.35 -1.29
C TRP A 191 10.78 -3.74 -1.68
N LYS A 192 11.19 -3.88 -2.94
CA LYS A 192 11.88 -5.06 -3.46
C LYS A 192 13.04 -4.55 -4.31
N SER A 193 14.20 -5.15 -4.15
CA SER A 193 15.39 -4.81 -4.92
C SER A 193 15.99 -6.06 -5.54
N TYR A 194 16.77 -5.89 -6.60
CA TYR A 194 17.63 -6.95 -7.09
C TYR A 194 18.63 -7.37 -6.00
N PRO A 195 19.07 -8.65 -6.01
CA PRO A 195 20.04 -9.15 -5.05
C PRO A 195 21.39 -8.43 -5.13
#